data_AF-D1PL78-F1
#
_entry.id   AF-D1PL78-F1
#
_cell.length_a   1.000
_cell.length_b   1.000
_cell.length_c   1.000
_cell.angle_alpha   90.00
_cell.angle_beta   90.00
_cell.angle_gamma   90.00
#
_symmetry.space_group_name_H-M   'P 1'
#
loop_
_entity.id
_entity.type
_entity.pdbx_description
1 polymer ?
#
loop_
_entity_poly.entity_id
_entity_poly.type
_entity_poly.pdbx_seq_one_letter_code
_entity_poly.pdbx_strand_id
1 'polypeptide(L)'
;MYGTQQPQAAVTNNRERKVLTMANQIFMRVNEVAEELGVSIPYAYKLIRQLNEELAKTGCITISGRIDRKFFHEKFYGTRTEKD
;
A
#
# COMPACT_ATOMS: atom_id res chain seq x y z
N MET A 1 6.77 -39.82 36.08
CA MET A 1 7.04 -40.20 34.68
C MET A 1 6.30 -39.23 33.76
N TYR A 2 6.81 -38.00 33.64
CA TYR A 2 6.22 -36.98 32.76
C TYR A 2 7.01 -37.02 31.44
N GLY A 3 6.50 -37.76 30.47
CA GLY A 3 7.01 -37.75 29.10
C GLY A 3 6.27 -36.69 28.31
N THR A 4 6.87 -35.51 28.20
CA THR A 4 6.38 -34.35 27.45
C THR A 4 5.99 -34.73 26.02
N GLN A 5 4.72 -34.53 25.67
CA GLN A 5 4.28 -34.53 24.29
C GLN A 5 4.55 -33.16 23.67
N GLN A 6 5.38 -33.18 22.61
CA GLN A 6 5.27 -32.36 21.39
C GLN A 6 5.64 -30.86 21.49
N PRO A 7 6.01 -30.16 20.38
CA PRO A 7 5.66 -30.48 19.00
C PRO A 7 6.80 -30.43 17.96
N GLN A 8 6.55 -31.18 16.88
CA GLN A 8 7.24 -31.08 15.61
C GLN A 8 7.12 -29.66 15.09
N ALA A 9 8.25 -29.08 14.70
CA ALA A 9 8.33 -27.77 14.10
C ALA A 9 7.42 -27.70 12.87
N ALA A 10 6.31 -26.97 13.00
CA ALA A 10 5.46 -26.61 11.88
C ALA A 10 6.25 -25.60 11.02
N VAL A 11 6.87 -26.12 9.97
CA VAL A 11 7.41 -25.33 8.86
C VAL A 11 6.22 -24.69 8.15
N THR A 12 5.73 -23.57 8.66
CA THR A 12 4.54 -22.91 8.11
C THR A 12 4.93 -22.10 6.88
N ASN A 13 4.32 -22.49 5.77
CA ASN A 13 4.58 -21.99 4.43
C ASN A 13 4.20 -20.51 4.31
N ASN A 14 5.11 -19.70 3.77
CA ASN A 14 4.99 -18.25 3.54
C ASN A 14 3.86 -17.81 2.56
N ARG A 15 2.99 -18.73 2.12
CA ARG A 15 1.92 -18.44 1.14
C ARG A 15 0.67 -17.83 1.78
N GLU A 16 0.36 -18.16 3.02
CA GLU A 16 -0.89 -17.73 3.69
C GLU A 16 -0.79 -16.33 4.31
N ARG A 17 0.43 -15.83 4.58
CA ARG A 17 0.63 -14.43 5.03
C ARG A 17 0.26 -13.38 3.98
N LYS A 18 0.11 -13.76 2.71
CA LYS A 18 -0.15 -12.81 1.61
C LYS A 18 -1.58 -12.29 1.57
N VAL A 19 -2.52 -13.00 2.19
CA VAL A 19 -3.97 -12.69 2.10
C VAL A 19 -4.40 -11.67 3.17
N LEU A 20 -3.75 -11.63 4.34
CA LEU A 20 -4.13 -10.70 5.43
C LEU A 20 -3.48 -9.31 5.34
N THR A 21 -2.46 -9.12 4.49
CA THR A 21 -1.65 -7.88 4.44
C THR A 21 -2.15 -6.83 3.44
N MET A 22 -3.21 -7.09 2.68
CA MET A 22 -3.75 -6.10 1.72
C MET A 22 -4.60 -5.02 2.41
N ALA A 23 -5.24 -5.34 3.53
CA ALA A 23 -6.12 -4.40 4.23
C ALA A 23 -5.38 -3.33 5.05
N ASN A 24 -4.06 -3.45 5.23
CA ASN A 24 -3.30 -2.58 6.14
C ASN A 24 -2.01 -2.00 5.53
N GLN A 25 -1.89 -1.99 4.19
CA GLN A 25 -0.78 -1.32 3.52
C GLN A 25 -1.03 0.19 3.48
N ILE A 26 -0.32 0.91 4.34
CA ILE A 26 -0.30 2.38 4.42
C ILE A 26 0.20 2.98 3.10
N PHE A 27 1.12 2.29 2.42
CA PHE A 27 1.72 2.74 1.17
C PHE A 27 1.21 1.96 -0.03
N MET A 28 0.81 2.70 -1.07
CA MET A 28 0.47 2.19 -2.38
C MET A 28 1.71 2.15 -3.29
N ARG A 29 1.86 1.08 -4.06
CA ARG A 29 2.93 0.92 -5.07
C ARG A 29 2.50 1.49 -6.41
N VAL A 30 3.47 1.79 -7.28
CA VAL A 30 3.22 2.26 -8.66
C VAL A 30 2.28 1.34 -9.45
N ASN A 31 2.38 0.03 -9.29
CA ASN A 31 1.49 -0.91 -9.97
C ASN A 31 0.05 -0.76 -9.47
N GLU A 32 -0.17 -0.64 -8.17
CA GLU A 32 -1.52 -0.45 -7.62
C GLU A 32 -2.11 0.90 -8.05
N VAL A 33 -1.31 1.97 -8.07
CA VAL A 33 -1.74 3.29 -8.58
C VAL A 33 -2.13 3.21 -10.07
N ALA A 34 -1.34 2.48 -10.86
CA ALA A 34 -1.60 2.29 -12.29
C ALA A 34 -2.89 1.51 -12.53
N GLU A 35 -3.12 0.44 -11.76
CA GLU A 35 -4.33 -0.38 -11.84
C GLU A 35 -5.58 0.40 -11.38
N GLU A 36 -5.49 1.14 -10.26
CA GLU A 36 -6.60 1.94 -9.72
C GLU A 36 -7.00 3.09 -10.66
N LEU A 37 -6.03 3.77 -11.27
CA LEU A 37 -6.29 4.86 -12.22
C LEU A 37 -6.50 4.39 -13.67
N GLY A 38 -6.24 3.11 -13.97
CA GLY A 38 -6.27 2.58 -15.34
C GLY A 38 -5.23 3.22 -16.27
N VAL A 39 -4.09 3.67 -15.73
CA VAL A 39 -3.02 4.35 -16.50
C VAL A 39 -1.82 3.45 -16.71
N SER A 40 -0.96 3.79 -17.66
CA SER A 40 0.30 3.07 -17.86
C SER A 40 1.25 3.24 -16.66
N ILE A 41 2.04 2.21 -16.35
CA ILE A 41 3.09 2.23 -15.31
C ILE A 41 4.01 3.47 -15.38
N PRO A 42 4.57 3.86 -16.55
CA PRO A 42 5.41 5.05 -16.63
C PRO A 42 4.64 6.34 -16.32
N TYR A 43 3.34 6.39 -16.58
CA TYR A 43 2.49 7.53 -16.24
C TYR A 43 2.19 7.58 -14.74
N ALA A 44 1.89 6.44 -14.12
CA ALA A 44 1.73 6.33 -12.66
C ALA A 44 3.01 6.78 -11.92
N TYR A 45 4.20 6.43 -12.43
CA TYR A 45 5.46 6.87 -11.82
C TYR A 45 5.64 8.39 -11.87
N LYS A 46 5.24 9.05 -12.97
CA LYS A 46 5.24 10.51 -13.08
C LYS A 46 4.28 11.16 -12.08
N LEU A 47 3.08 10.62 -11.94
CA LEU A 47 2.08 11.09 -10.96
C LEU A 47 2.59 10.98 -9.53
N ILE A 48 3.09 9.81 -9.12
CA ILE A 48 3.64 9.60 -7.77
C ILE A 48 4.79 10.57 -7.49
N ARG A 49 5.65 10.83 -8.48
CA ARG A 49 6.74 11.79 -8.34
C ARG A 49 6.22 13.20 -8.06
N GLN A 50 5.27 13.68 -8.87
CA GLN A 50 4.68 15.02 -8.68
C GLN A 50 4.00 15.15 -7.30
N LEU A 51 3.25 14.12 -6.89
CA LEU A 51 2.57 14.09 -5.60
C LEU A 51 3.54 14.06 -4.42
N ASN A 52 4.65 13.31 -4.55
CA ASN A 52 5.71 13.29 -3.56
C ASN A 52 6.45 14.63 -3.47
N GLU A 53 6.59 15.36 -4.58
CA GLU A 53 7.16 16.72 -4.56
C GLU A 53 6.22 17.70 -3.82
N GLU A 54 4.90 17.56 -3.95
CA GLU A 54 3.92 18.33 -3.17
C GLU A 54 3.96 17.96 -1.69
N LEU A 55 3.93 16.66 -1.36
CA LEU A 55 4.01 16.17 0.02
C LEU A 55 5.29 16.63 0.73
N ALA A 56 6.42 16.61 0.03
CA ALA A 56 7.69 17.06 0.58
C ALA A 56 7.66 18.56 0.94
N LYS A 57 6.95 19.39 0.16
CA LYS A 57 6.78 20.82 0.46
C LYS A 57 5.90 21.06 1.68
N THR A 58 4.92 20.19 1.93
CA THR A 58 4.06 20.24 3.12
C THR A 58 4.79 19.78 4.39
N GLY A 59 6.03 19.29 4.27
CA GLY A 59 6.85 18.81 5.38
C GLY A 59 6.67 17.32 5.68
N CYS A 60 6.03 16.56 4.78
CA CYS A 60 5.88 15.12 4.90
C CYS A 60 7.09 14.38 4.31
N ILE A 61 7.44 13.23 4.90
CA ILE A 61 8.48 12.34 4.36
C ILE A 61 7.89 11.55 3.19
N THR A 62 8.56 11.57 2.04
CA THR A 62 8.11 10.88 0.82
C THR A 62 9.10 9.81 0.40
N ILE A 63 8.58 8.78 -0.28
CA ILE A 63 9.38 7.63 -0.74
C ILE A 63 9.21 7.49 -2.24
N SER A 64 10.30 7.54 -2.99
CA SER A 64 10.27 7.36 -4.44
C SER A 64 9.60 6.04 -4.84
N GLY A 65 8.59 6.10 -5.72
CA GLY A 65 7.86 4.93 -6.21
C GLY A 65 6.78 4.39 -5.26
N ARG A 66 6.55 5.07 -4.12
CA ARG A 66 5.45 4.79 -3.20
C ARG A 66 4.73 6.07 -2.84
N ILE A 67 3.45 5.95 -2.52
CA ILE A 67 2.62 7.06 -2.05
C ILE A 67 1.74 6.57 -0.91
N ASP A 68 1.45 7.44 0.06
CA ASP A 68 0.49 7.11 1.11
C ASP A 68 -0.91 6.93 0.51
N ARG A 69 -1.56 5.80 0.82
CA ARG A 69 -2.88 5.45 0.27
C ARG A 69 -3.95 6.44 0.70
N LYS A 70 -3.89 6.96 1.94
CA LYS A 70 -4.85 7.97 2.40
C LYS A 70 -4.65 9.27 1.64
N PHE A 71 -3.40 9.73 1.52
CA PHE A 71 -3.10 10.96 0.77
C PHE A 71 -3.51 10.83 -0.71
N PHE A 72 -3.24 9.69 -1.33
CA PHE A 72 -3.65 9.43 -2.71
C PHE A 72 -5.18 9.49 -2.85
N HIS A 73 -5.92 8.80 -1.98
CA HIS A 73 -7.40 8.85 -2.05
C HIS A 73 -7.96 10.23 -1.71
N GLU A 74 -7.37 10.94 -0.75
CA GLU A 74 -7.80 12.30 -0.40
C GLU A 74 -7.58 13.28 -1.55
N LYS A 75 -6.45 13.18 -2.26
CA LYS A 75 -6.15 14.07 -3.40
C LYS A 75 -6.95 13.75 -4.65
N PHE A 76 -7.22 12.46 -4.93
CA PHE A 76 -7.90 12.04 -6.16
C PHE A 76 -9.42 11.85 -5.99
N TYR A 77 -9.88 11.40 -4.81
CA TYR A 77 -11.29 11.12 -4.50
C TYR A 77 -11.88 12.04 -3.43
N GLY A 78 -11.11 13.01 -2.89
CA GLY A 78 -11.56 13.97 -1.87
C GLY A 78 -12.76 14.84 -2.25
N THR A 79 -13.32 14.69 -3.45
CA THR A 79 -14.55 15.34 -3.92
C THR A 79 -15.70 14.37 -4.26
N ARG A 80 -15.62 13.09 -3.89
CA ARG A 80 -16.75 12.12 -3.97
C ARG A 80 -17.15 11.59 -2.59
N THR A 81 -17.41 12.48 -1.65
CA THR A 81 -18.51 12.23 -0.72
C THR A 81 -19.78 12.73 -1.39
N GLU A 82 -20.32 11.95 -2.34
CA GLU A 82 -21.76 12.01 -2.57
C GLU A 82 -22.38 11.55 -1.24
N LYS A 83 -22.93 12.53 -0.50
CA LYS A 83 -23.84 12.26 0.61
C LYS A 83 -24.99 11.45 0.04
N ASP A 84 -25.22 10.26 0.57
CA ASP A 84 -26.55 9.66 0.64
C ASP A 84 -26.97 9.62 2.11
#